data_AF-A0A1Q7J7I0-F1
#
_entry.id   AF-A0A1Q7J7I0-F1
#
_cell.length_a   1.000
_cell.length_b   1.000
_cell.length_c   1.000
_cell.angle_alpha   90.00
_cell.angle_beta   90.00
_cell.angle_gamma   90.00
#
_symmetry.space_group_name_H-M   'P 1'
#
loop_
_entity.id
_entity.type
_entity.pdbx_description
1 polymer ?
#
loop_
_entity_poly.entity_id
_entity_poly.type
_entity_poly.pdbx_seq_one_letter_code
_entity_poly.pdbx_strand_id
1 'polypeptide(L)'
;MTLFTHILATTLGVQAMELHGRDAALAYAFGVGVDVDHVVKAPFYLRVVGLRDKRGYYWRSSLQEPVALLWIVPLSVFLGTVVPLVFFAIHIAMDYSVRFEKMPLYPYSPWVTRGWLTHIPDRVKEGVLFTVLLAANVVVYFRWFGIHV
;
A
#
# COMPACT_ATOMS: atom_id res chain seq x y z
N MET A 1 3.79 -5.36 -1.38
CA MET A 1 3.54 -5.56 -2.83
C MET A 1 4.39 -4.54 -3.60
N THR A 2 4.37 -4.51 -4.93
CA THR A 2 5.16 -3.49 -5.67
C THR A 2 4.41 -2.17 -5.79
N LEU A 3 5.18 -1.09 -6.01
CA LEU A 3 4.64 0.25 -6.27
C LEU A 3 3.57 0.24 -7.36
N PHE A 4 3.77 -0.52 -8.44
CA PHE A 4 2.81 -0.63 -9.54
C PHE A 4 1.47 -1.19 -9.08
N THR A 5 1.46 -2.24 -8.27
CA THR A 5 0.21 -2.79 -7.74
C THR A 5 -0.49 -1.81 -6.78
N HIS A 6 0.26 -1.06 -5.96
CA HIS A 6 -0.33 -0.01 -5.11
C HIS A 6 -0.96 1.12 -5.94
N ILE A 7 -0.29 1.55 -7.02
CA ILE A 7 -0.86 2.52 -7.96
C ILE A 7 -2.15 1.97 -8.57
N LEU A 8 -2.14 0.75 -9.13
CA LEU A 8 -3.34 0.18 -9.75
C LEU A 8 -4.50 0.02 -8.77
N ALA A 9 -4.25 -0.42 -7.54
CA ALA A 9 -5.28 -0.54 -6.52
C ALA A 9 -5.85 0.83 -6.11
N THR A 10 -4.97 1.82 -5.98
CA THR A 10 -5.35 3.20 -5.65
C THR A 10 -6.16 3.83 -6.78
N THR A 11 -5.70 3.69 -8.04
CA THR A 11 -6.42 4.19 -9.21
C THR A 11 -7.79 3.53 -9.34
N LEU A 12 -7.89 2.21 -9.11
CA LEU A 12 -9.17 1.51 -9.13
C LEU A 12 -10.11 2.04 -8.05
N GLY A 13 -9.62 2.22 -6.82
CA GLY A 13 -10.42 2.78 -5.72
C GLY A 13 -10.90 4.20 -6.03
N VAL A 14 -10.01 5.05 -6.57
CA VAL A 14 -10.35 6.43 -6.98
C VAL A 14 -11.44 6.44 -8.05
N GLN A 15 -11.35 5.58 -9.06
CA GLN A 15 -12.36 5.47 -10.11
C GLN A 15 -13.68 4.91 -9.56
N ALA A 16 -13.63 3.81 -8.80
CA ALA A 16 -14.82 3.13 -8.29
C ALA A 16 -15.60 3.96 -7.27
N MET A 17 -14.94 4.86 -6.56
CA MET A 17 -15.53 5.79 -5.60
C MET A 17 -15.76 7.19 -6.20
N GLU A 18 -15.48 7.39 -7.49
CA GLU A 18 -15.62 8.68 -8.19
C GLU A 18 -14.94 9.84 -7.45
N LEU A 19 -13.73 9.60 -6.93
CA LEU A 19 -12.99 10.61 -6.16
C LEU A 19 -12.35 11.65 -7.08
N HIS A 20 -12.47 12.92 -6.71
CA HIS A 20 -11.93 14.05 -7.46
C HIS A 20 -11.16 15.01 -6.56
N GLY A 21 -10.31 15.85 -7.17
CA GLY A 21 -9.61 16.95 -6.51
C GLY A 21 -8.86 16.52 -5.26
N ARG A 22 -9.24 17.10 -4.11
CA ARG A 22 -8.61 16.84 -2.80
C ARG A 22 -8.66 15.37 -2.42
N ASP A 23 -9.79 14.70 -2.63
CA ASP A 23 -9.98 13.34 -2.16
C ASP A 23 -9.20 12.34 -3.04
N ALA A 24 -9.08 12.61 -4.34
CA ALA A 24 -8.14 11.87 -5.20
C ALA A 24 -6.69 12.06 -4.73
N ALA A 25 -6.27 13.29 -4.39
CA ALA A 25 -4.92 13.55 -3.89
C ALA A 25 -4.65 12.80 -2.56
N LEU A 26 -5.61 12.80 -1.63
CA LEU A 26 -5.53 12.04 -0.39
C LEU A 26 -5.45 10.53 -0.66
N ALA A 27 -6.24 10.00 -1.59
CA ALA A 27 -6.18 8.60 -1.97
C ALA A 27 -4.78 8.19 -2.44
N TYR A 28 -4.15 8.98 -3.33
CA TYR A 28 -2.78 8.72 -3.78
C TYR A 28 -1.73 8.92 -2.68
N ALA A 29 -1.90 9.90 -1.80
CA ALA A 29 -0.99 10.10 -0.67
C ALA A 29 -0.98 8.89 0.28
N PHE A 30 -2.14 8.31 0.58
CA PHE A 30 -2.27 7.22 1.56
C PHE A 30 -2.20 5.82 0.95
N GLY A 31 -2.55 5.65 -0.33
CA GLY A 31 -2.45 4.38 -1.04
C GLY A 31 -1.07 4.12 -1.65
N VAL A 32 -0.35 5.19 -2.03
CA VAL A 32 0.96 5.12 -2.72
C VAL A 32 2.02 5.93 -1.99
N GLY A 33 1.72 7.17 -1.57
CA GLY A 33 2.71 8.09 -1.00
C GLY A 33 3.35 7.60 0.30
N VAL A 34 2.66 6.76 1.07
CA VAL A 34 3.24 6.10 2.27
C VAL A 34 4.43 5.19 1.95
N ASP A 35 4.63 4.80 0.67
CA ASP A 35 5.82 4.08 0.19
C ASP A 35 7.07 4.94 -0.01
N VAL A 36 6.97 6.27 0.08
CA VAL A 36 8.10 7.19 -0.16
C VAL A 36 9.20 7.04 0.89
N ASP A 37 8.87 6.58 2.10
CA ASP A 37 9.84 6.29 3.15
C ASP A 37 10.89 5.25 2.72
N HIS A 38 10.53 4.34 1.83
CA HIS A 38 11.46 3.38 1.23
C HIS A 38 12.51 4.06 0.36
N VAL A 39 12.14 5.07 -0.43
CA VAL A 39 13.07 5.83 -1.27
C VAL A 39 14.07 6.57 -0.39
N VAL A 40 13.59 7.15 0.72
CA VAL A 40 14.43 7.85 1.70
C VAL A 40 15.36 6.90 2.43
N LYS A 41 14.89 5.68 2.76
CA LYS A 41 15.69 4.66 3.47
C LYS A 41 16.65 3.88 2.57
N ALA A 42 16.44 3.88 1.26
CA ALA A 42 17.25 3.11 0.32
C ALA A 42 18.76 3.40 0.37
N PRO A 43 19.21 4.66 0.42
CA PRO A 43 20.62 4.96 0.58
C PRO A 43 21.23 4.40 1.87
N PHE A 44 20.45 4.39 2.97
CA PHE A 44 20.93 3.88 4.27
C PHE A 44 21.08 2.36 4.24
N TYR A 45 20.13 1.64 3.64
CA TYR A 45 20.27 0.21 3.43
C TYR A 45 21.47 -0.13 2.55
N LEU A 46 21.66 0.57 1.42
CA LEU A 46 22.79 0.33 0.53
C LEU A 46 24.13 0.52 1.25
N ARG A 47 24.21 1.47 2.18
CA ARG A 47 25.39 1.66 3.04
C ARG A 47 25.61 0.52 4.03
N VAL A 48 24.55 -0.04 4.63
CA VAL A 48 24.64 -1.05 5.70
C VAL A 48 24.73 -2.49 5.17
N VAL A 49 24.03 -2.79 4.08
CA VAL A 49 23.84 -4.14 3.53
C VAL A 49 24.51 -4.31 2.17
N GLY A 50 24.76 -3.22 1.43
CA GLY A 50 25.28 -3.25 0.06
C GLY A 50 24.22 -3.76 -0.93
N LEU A 51 24.69 -4.36 -2.03
CA LEU A 51 23.84 -4.97 -3.06
C LEU A 51 23.44 -6.43 -2.72
N ARG A 52 23.71 -6.89 -1.50
CA ARG A 52 23.40 -8.26 -1.07
C ARG A 52 21.90 -8.37 -0.79
N ASP A 53 21.24 -9.37 -1.38
CA ASP A 53 19.85 -9.70 -1.05
C ASP A 53 19.77 -10.27 0.37
N LYS A 54 19.62 -9.39 1.37
CA LYS A 54 19.24 -9.79 2.73
C LYS A 54 17.72 -9.80 2.84
N ARG A 55 17.17 -11.01 2.72
CA ARG A 55 15.83 -11.32 3.21
C ARG A 55 15.82 -11.15 4.74
N GLY A 56 14.99 -10.24 5.25
CA GLY A 56 14.85 -9.96 6.69
C GLY A 56 15.46 -8.65 7.19
N TYR A 57 16.02 -7.79 6.32
CA TYR A 57 16.30 -6.42 6.75
C TYR A 57 15.00 -5.64 6.93
N TYR A 58 14.82 -5.03 8.10
CA TYR A 58 13.64 -4.24 8.40
C TYR A 58 13.67 -2.91 7.61
N TRP A 59 13.10 -2.96 6.41
CA TRP A 59 13.11 -1.86 5.45
C TRP A 59 11.95 -0.87 5.65
N ARG A 60 10.89 -1.27 6.36
CA ARG A 60 9.65 -0.51 6.53
C ARG A 60 9.75 0.56 7.60
N SER A 61 9.04 1.68 7.44
CA SER A 61 8.82 2.64 8.54
C SER A 61 7.47 2.41 9.22
N SER A 62 7.31 3.04 10.38
CA SER A 62 6.03 3.10 11.08
C SER A 62 4.90 3.72 10.24
N LEU A 63 5.21 4.47 9.17
CA LEU A 63 4.21 5.05 8.28
C LEU A 63 3.43 3.99 7.48
N GLN A 64 4.00 2.79 7.32
CA GLN A 64 3.41 1.68 6.57
C GLN A 64 2.84 0.57 7.45
N GLU A 65 2.91 0.75 8.75
CA GLU A 65 2.50 -0.27 9.71
C GLU A 65 1.18 0.19 10.37
N PRO A 66 0.33 -0.74 10.86
CA PRO A 66 -0.94 -0.43 11.51
C PRO A 66 -0.89 0.63 12.61
N VAL A 67 0.25 0.79 13.29
CA VAL A 67 0.53 1.89 14.23
C VAL A 67 0.24 3.28 13.64
N ALA A 68 0.38 3.49 12.33
CA ALA A 68 0.06 4.75 11.68
C ALA A 68 -1.41 5.14 11.83
N LEU A 69 -2.32 4.18 12.07
CA LEU A 69 -3.73 4.46 12.36
C LEU A 69 -3.91 5.40 13.55
N LEU A 70 -2.97 5.41 14.51
CA LEU A 70 -3.00 6.33 15.65
C LEU A 70 -3.04 7.80 15.25
N TRP A 71 -2.50 8.17 14.08
CA TRP A 71 -2.55 9.54 13.56
C TRP A 71 -3.41 9.69 12.31
N ILE A 72 -3.56 8.64 11.49
CA ILE A 72 -4.44 8.67 10.30
C ILE A 72 -5.92 8.78 10.72
N VAL A 73 -6.33 8.14 11.81
CA VAL A 73 -7.71 8.26 12.32
C VAL A 73 -8.01 9.70 12.75
N PRO A 74 -7.23 10.36 13.64
CA PRO A 74 -7.42 11.78 13.95
C PRO A 74 -7.38 12.69 12.73
N LEU A 75 -6.47 12.44 11.78
CA LEU A 75 -6.38 13.22 10.55
C LEU A 75 -7.67 13.11 9.72
N SER A 76 -8.22 11.91 9.59
CA SER A 76 -9.45 11.66 8.85
C SER A 76 -10.65 12.36 9.49
N VAL A 77 -10.72 12.33 10.82
CA VAL A 77 -11.72 13.09 11.59
C VAL A 77 -11.56 14.60 11.36
N PHE A 78 -10.32 15.11 11.45
CA PHE A 78 -10.02 16.53 11.25
C PHE A 78 -10.37 17.02 9.83
N LEU A 79 -10.08 16.22 8.80
CA LEU A 79 -10.36 16.55 7.40
C LEU A 79 -11.82 16.31 7.00
N GLY A 80 -12.62 15.66 7.86
CA GLY A 80 -14.00 15.29 7.57
C GLY A 80 -14.14 14.29 6.42
N THR A 81 -13.18 13.38 6.25
CA THR A 81 -13.19 12.38 5.18
C THR A 81 -12.56 11.06 5.62
N VAL A 82 -13.10 9.94 5.14
CA VAL A 82 -12.58 8.59 5.42
C VAL A 82 -11.52 8.14 4.42
N VAL A 83 -11.25 8.93 3.38
CA VAL A 83 -10.36 8.57 2.27
C VAL A 83 -8.96 8.13 2.74
N PRO A 84 -8.25 8.87 3.63
CA PRO A 84 -6.96 8.41 4.13
C PRO A 84 -7.01 7.01 4.76
N LEU A 85 -8.04 6.72 5.55
CA LEU A 85 -8.21 5.41 6.20
C LEU A 85 -8.45 4.29 5.19
N VAL A 86 -9.32 4.52 4.20
CA VAL A 86 -9.65 3.50 3.19
C VAL A 86 -8.40 3.13 2.38
N PHE A 87 -7.69 4.13 1.85
CA PHE A 87 -6.53 3.86 1.01
C PHE A 87 -5.33 3.35 1.80
N PHE A 88 -5.16 3.80 3.04
CA PHE A 88 -4.17 3.20 3.93
C PHE A 88 -4.51 1.74 4.28
N ALA A 89 -5.78 1.40 4.52
CA ALA A 89 -6.19 0.03 4.78
C ALA A 89 -5.96 -0.88 3.57
N ILE A 90 -6.25 -0.41 2.35
CA ILE A 90 -5.93 -1.12 1.10
C ILE A 90 -4.42 -1.35 1.01
N HIS A 91 -3.62 -0.31 1.26
CA HIS A 91 -2.17 -0.39 1.25
C HIS A 91 -1.68 -1.47 2.23
N ILE A 92 -2.08 -1.38 3.50
CA ILE A 92 -1.77 -2.37 4.54
C ILE A 92 -2.20 -3.77 4.10
N ALA A 93 -3.38 -3.94 3.51
CA ALA A 93 -3.85 -5.24 3.10
C ALA A 93 -2.97 -5.86 2.00
N MET A 94 -2.60 -5.08 1.01
CA MET A 94 -1.67 -5.53 -0.03
C MET A 94 -0.32 -5.90 0.57
N ASP A 95 0.17 -5.09 1.48
CA ASP A 95 1.47 -5.27 2.09
C ASP A 95 1.55 -6.40 3.11
N TYR A 96 0.48 -6.67 3.84
CA TYR A 96 0.34 -7.83 4.70
C TYR A 96 0.00 -9.09 3.91
N SER A 97 -0.23 -9.00 2.60
CA SER A 97 -0.34 -10.18 1.74
C SER A 97 1.00 -10.80 1.37
N VAL A 98 2.13 -10.13 1.59
CA VAL A 98 3.48 -10.70 1.33
C VAL A 98 4.09 -11.31 2.59
N ARG A 99 4.90 -12.36 2.41
CA ARG A 99 5.41 -13.18 3.53
C ARG A 99 6.52 -12.56 4.37
N PHE A 100 7.01 -11.38 3.99
CA PHE A 100 8.06 -10.68 4.71
C PHE A 100 7.62 -10.34 6.15
N GLU A 101 8.59 -10.24 7.05
CA GLU A 101 8.37 -9.84 8.44
C GLU A 101 7.80 -8.44 8.54
N LYS A 102 6.90 -8.24 9.51
CA LYS A 102 6.17 -6.99 9.80
C LYS A 102 6.34 -6.67 11.28
N MET A 103 6.31 -5.38 11.64
CA MET A 103 6.30 -4.94 13.04
C MET A 103 5.15 -3.95 13.25
N PRO A 104 3.92 -4.45 13.44
CA PRO A 104 2.72 -3.64 13.34
C PRO A 104 2.64 -2.49 14.34
N LEU A 105 3.42 -2.57 15.41
CA LEU A 105 3.44 -1.63 16.53
C LEU A 105 4.77 -0.86 16.66
N TYR A 106 5.67 -0.96 15.68
CA TYR A 106 6.94 -0.22 15.69
C TYR A 106 6.70 1.30 15.63
N PRO A 107 7.38 2.15 16.41
CA PRO A 107 8.53 1.85 17.28
C PRO A 107 8.17 1.51 18.73
N TYR A 108 6.89 1.42 19.08
CA TYR A 108 6.45 1.21 20.47
C TYR A 108 6.60 -0.24 20.95
N SER A 109 6.71 -1.20 20.03
CA SER A 109 6.97 -2.60 20.35
C SER A 109 7.85 -3.26 19.28
N PRO A 110 8.82 -4.13 19.67
CA PRO A 110 9.63 -4.91 18.74
C PRO A 110 8.94 -6.19 18.27
N TRP A 111 7.64 -6.36 18.54
CA TRP A 111 6.91 -7.57 18.16
C TRP A 111 6.90 -7.75 16.63
N VAL A 112 7.39 -8.92 16.20
CA VAL A 112 7.44 -9.31 14.79
C VAL A 112 6.32 -10.30 14.49
N THR A 113 5.65 -10.09 13.37
CA THR A 113 4.70 -11.04 12.79
C THR A 113 4.98 -11.24 11.30
N ARG A 114 4.28 -12.18 10.67
CA ARG A 114 4.24 -12.32 9.22
C ARG A 114 2.88 -11.88 8.70
N GLY A 115 2.84 -11.52 7.43
CA GLY A 115 1.60 -11.31 6.70
C GLY A 115 0.73 -12.57 6.63
N TRP A 116 -0.40 -12.48 5.93
CA TRP A 116 -1.24 -13.62 5.58
C TRP A 116 -0.80 -14.26 4.25
N LEU A 117 -1.45 -15.38 3.89
CA LEU A 117 -1.18 -16.14 2.66
C LEU A 117 0.31 -16.50 2.50
N THR A 118 0.96 -16.84 3.61
CA THR A 118 2.40 -17.16 3.67
C THR A 118 2.77 -18.43 2.90
N HIS A 119 1.80 -19.32 2.71
CA HIS A 119 1.96 -20.56 1.93
C HIS A 119 1.94 -20.34 0.41
N ILE A 120 1.45 -19.18 -0.06
CA ILE A 120 1.41 -18.87 -1.50
C ILE A 120 2.66 -18.06 -1.86
N PRO A 121 3.39 -18.43 -2.94
CA PRO A 121 4.56 -17.68 -3.39
C PRO A 121 4.22 -16.22 -3.69
N ASP A 122 5.04 -15.27 -3.22
CA ASP A 122 4.78 -13.83 -3.42
C ASP A 122 4.68 -13.44 -4.90
N ARG A 123 5.48 -14.05 -5.77
CA ARG A 123 5.41 -13.82 -7.22
C ARG A 123 4.03 -14.19 -7.82
N VAL A 124 3.41 -15.25 -7.30
CA VAL A 124 2.08 -15.68 -7.75
C VAL A 124 1.03 -14.68 -7.27
N LYS A 125 1.08 -14.29 -5.99
CA LYS A 125 0.17 -13.29 -5.42
C LYS A 125 0.27 -11.96 -6.17
N GLU A 126 1.48 -11.52 -6.46
CA GLU A 126 1.73 -10.29 -7.20
C GLU A 126 1.24 -10.37 -8.64
N GLY A 127 1.55 -11.45 -9.37
CA GLY A 127 1.11 -11.62 -10.76
C GLY A 127 -0.42 -11.66 -10.89
N VAL A 128 -1.08 -12.40 -9.99
CA VAL A 128 -2.55 -12.46 -9.94
C VAL A 128 -3.13 -11.09 -9.61
N LEU A 129 -2.64 -10.44 -8.55
CA LEU A 129 -3.13 -9.14 -8.11
C LEU A 129 -2.95 -8.09 -9.21
N PHE A 130 -1.77 -8.02 -9.84
CA PHE A 130 -1.50 -7.11 -10.95
C PHE A 130 -2.49 -7.32 -12.10
N THR A 131 -2.69 -8.58 -12.52
CA THR A 131 -3.59 -8.91 -13.64
C THR A 131 -5.02 -8.53 -13.33
N VAL A 132 -5.50 -8.86 -12.13
CA VAL A 132 -6.86 -8.53 -11.67
C VAL A 132 -7.07 -7.02 -11.59
N LEU A 133 -6.13 -6.29 -10.97
CA LEU A 133 -6.24 -4.84 -10.84
C LEU A 133 -6.18 -4.14 -12.19
N LEU A 134 -5.30 -4.58 -13.10
CA LEU A 134 -5.22 -4.03 -14.45
C LEU A 134 -6.55 -4.23 -15.20
N ALA A 135 -7.06 -5.46 -15.22
CA ALA A 135 -8.33 -5.77 -15.87
C ALA A 135 -9.49 -4.97 -15.27
N ALA A 136 -9.56 -4.87 -13.94
CA ALA A 136 -10.59 -4.09 -13.26
C ALA A 136 -10.51 -2.60 -13.58
N ASN A 137 -9.31 -2.00 -13.60
CA ASN A 137 -9.12 -0.61 -14.01
C ASN A 137 -9.58 -0.39 -15.44
N VAL A 138 -9.27 -1.30 -16.36
CA VAL A 138 -9.72 -1.21 -17.76
C VAL A 138 -11.25 -1.26 -17.86
N VAL A 139 -11.89 -2.20 -17.17
CA VAL A 139 -13.36 -2.32 -17.16
C VAL A 139 -14.03 -1.07 -16.59
N VAL A 140 -13.56 -0.58 -15.44
CA VAL A 140 -14.12 0.61 -14.80
C VAL A 140 -13.87 1.86 -15.65
N TYR A 141 -12.69 1.98 -16.26
CA TYR A 141 -12.38 3.05 -17.20
C TYR A 141 -13.39 3.10 -18.35
N PHE A 142 -13.64 1.97 -19.04
CA PHE A 142 -14.60 1.95 -20.15
C PHE A 142 -16.03 2.29 -19.71
N ARG A 143 -16.46 1.80 -18.55
CA ARG A 143 -17.74 2.19 -17.95
C ARG A 143 -17.84 3.70 -17.74
N TRP A 144 -16.75 4.33 -17.30
CA TRP A 144 -16.70 5.77 -17.04
C TRP A 144 -16.85 6.61 -18.31
N PHE A 145 -16.39 6.10 -19.45
CA PHE A 145 -16.55 6.71 -20.77
C PHE A 145 -17.84 6.29 -21.49
N GLY A 146 -18.76 5.59 -20.83
CA GLY A 146 -20.02 5.15 -21.42
C GLY A 146 -19.85 4.06 -22.49
N ILE A 147 -18.70 3.40 -22.54
CA ILE A 147 -18.43 2.29 -23.44
C ILE A 147 -18.83 1.01 -22.71
N HIS A 148 -19.90 0.37 -23.18
CA HIS A 148 -20.31 -0.95 -22.70
C HIS A 148 -19.35 -2.00 -23.25
N VAL A 149 -18.54 -2.60 -22.37
CA VAL A 149 -17.67 -3.76 -22.66
C VAL A 149 -18.31 -5.01 -22.08
#